data_AF-A0A2T9Y8X6-F1
#
_entry.id   AF-A0A2T9Y8X6-F1
#
_cell.length_a   1.000
_cell.length_b   1.000
_cell.length_c   1.000
_cell.angle_alpha   90.00
_cell.angle_beta   90.00
_cell.angle_gamma   90.00
#
_symmetry.space_group_name_H-M   'P 1'
#
loop_
_entity.id
_entity.type
_entity.pdbx_description
1 polymer ?
#
loop_
_entity_poly.entity_id
_entity_poly.type
_entity_poly.pdbx_seq_one_letter_code
_entity_poly.pdbx_strand_id
1 'polypeptide(L)'
;MVLKVSNPNNVKVYTVSGSNLSRKIPDWLARLKKRALKKDREWQTRIELIQDFQFPEAANKIKNTPDGMYCMATGVYKPQIRVFEFAEMSMKFERHTDAENINFLILSDDWTKTVHLQNDRSIEFHTSGSMHYKTRIPKFGRDLVYNALNCDLLVGGASNEVFRLNLDQGRFLKPFEIESSNGVNVCAINPAHQLFGFGTESGTVEFWDPRNKTRIGLLSPTIDGQQAGFEISALKYRDDGLGIALGTSTGQTMIFDLRLSHSLLTKDQQYGLPIKSLHWIEPNIVNSGDGEAVRVLSADSKSIKVWNSLNGNQHCTIEPPADINDVCIYKDTGLIFAACEASEINGYFVPSLGPAPRWANFLENITEELEESTQVSVYEDYKFVTTHDLESIGLEHLVGSNLLKPYMHGFFIDLRLYERAKAVANPFAYDEYRSNQIQNKIHKQRESRIRTAANLPKINKKLAMRLLDDKGTQNEEENETNDEFGTTDTKKLSKSKEKAKMADNLLKDSRFAELFANPEFEVDEESTEYKLLHPTESLKKLRKEAKQAKFSSRAEDDSSEEEY
;
A
#
# COMPACT_ATOMS: atom_id res chain seq x y z
N MET A 1 6.60 0.10 -0.70
CA MET A 1 5.36 -0.45 -1.30
C MET A 1 5.81 -1.59 -2.20
N VAL A 2 5.31 -2.81 -2.06
CA VAL A 2 5.89 -3.95 -2.81
C VAL A 2 4.77 -4.83 -3.36
N LEU A 3 4.45 -4.63 -4.63
CA LEU A 3 3.72 -5.64 -5.42
C LEU A 3 4.69 -6.78 -5.71
N LYS A 4 4.23 -8.02 -5.57
CA LYS A 4 5.05 -9.17 -6.00
C LYS A 4 5.04 -9.21 -7.53
N VAL A 5 6.22 -9.17 -8.11
CA VAL A 5 6.44 -9.32 -9.55
C VAL A 5 6.93 -10.74 -9.81
N SER A 6 6.26 -11.46 -10.71
CA SER A 6 6.82 -12.65 -11.34
C SER A 6 7.16 -12.31 -12.80
N ASN A 7 8.28 -12.85 -13.29
CA ASN A 7 8.75 -12.59 -14.66
C ASN A 7 8.79 -13.88 -15.51
N PRO A 8 7.65 -14.55 -15.73
CA PRO A 8 7.57 -15.66 -16.67
C PRO A 8 7.85 -15.16 -18.10
N ASN A 9 8.71 -15.84 -18.85
CA ASN A 9 9.02 -15.52 -20.26
C ASN A 9 9.39 -14.05 -20.54
N ASN A 10 10.10 -13.39 -19.62
CA ASN A 10 10.48 -11.96 -19.73
C ASN A 10 9.28 -10.98 -19.79
N VAL A 11 8.10 -11.45 -19.40
CA VAL A 11 6.89 -10.63 -19.22
C VAL A 11 6.64 -10.47 -17.73
N LYS A 12 6.55 -9.22 -17.26
CA LYS A 12 6.28 -8.92 -15.86
C LYS A 12 4.80 -9.11 -15.54
N VAL A 13 4.51 -9.84 -14.47
CA VAL A 13 3.17 -10.08 -13.93
C VAL A 13 3.15 -9.58 -12.50
N TYR A 14 2.24 -8.65 -12.22
CA TYR A 14 2.09 -8.06 -10.90
C TYR A 14 0.92 -8.71 -10.19
N THR A 15 1.16 -9.26 -8.99
CA THR A 15 0.08 -9.74 -8.12
C THR A 15 -0.44 -8.57 -7.29
N VAL A 16 -1.64 -8.11 -7.59
CA VAL A 16 -2.28 -6.92 -7.00
C VAL A 16 -3.18 -7.28 -5.82
N SER A 17 -3.96 -8.36 -5.95
CA SER A 17 -4.70 -8.95 -4.84
C SER A 17 -4.38 -10.45 -4.76
N GLY A 18 -4.42 -11.02 -3.56
CA GLY A 18 -4.09 -12.42 -3.35
C GLY A 18 -2.87 -12.64 -2.46
N SER A 19 -3.05 -13.49 -1.45
CA SER A 19 -2.02 -13.74 -0.45
C SER A 19 -0.87 -14.58 -1.03
N ASN A 20 0.30 -13.97 -1.13
CA ASN A 20 1.58 -14.68 -0.95
C ASN A 20 2.09 -14.58 0.50
N LEU A 21 1.31 -13.99 1.40
CA LEU A 21 1.64 -13.98 2.82
C LEU A 21 1.50 -15.41 3.33
N SER A 22 2.65 -16.08 3.53
CA SER A 22 2.76 -17.43 4.11
C SER A 22 1.96 -17.63 5.41
N ARG A 23 1.44 -16.56 6.01
CA ARG A 23 0.50 -16.59 7.13
C ARG A 23 -0.52 -15.46 6.99
N LYS A 24 -1.65 -15.72 6.34
CA LYS A 24 -2.81 -14.82 6.47
C LYS A 24 -3.24 -14.84 7.94
N ILE A 25 -3.09 -13.69 8.60
CA ILE A 25 -3.58 -13.52 9.96
C ILE A 25 -5.11 -13.47 9.87
N PRO A 26 -5.84 -14.34 10.58
CA PRO A 26 -7.29 -14.25 10.61
C PRO A 26 -7.74 -12.85 11.01
N ASP A 27 -8.81 -12.34 10.41
CA ASP A 27 -9.25 -10.95 10.62
C ASP A 27 -9.52 -10.61 12.10
N TRP A 28 -10.03 -11.58 12.89
CA TRP A 28 -10.18 -11.41 14.34
C TRP A 28 -8.83 -11.21 15.06
N LEU A 29 -7.78 -11.92 14.64
CA LEU A 29 -6.43 -11.82 15.21
C LEU A 29 -5.72 -10.55 14.74
N ALA A 30 -5.96 -10.14 13.49
CA ALA A 30 -5.47 -8.88 12.95
C ALA A 30 -6.07 -7.69 13.71
N ARG A 31 -7.38 -7.75 14.02
CA ARG A 31 -8.06 -6.76 14.87
C ARG A 31 -7.49 -6.73 16.29
N LEU A 32 -7.23 -7.89 16.90
CA LEU A 32 -6.62 -7.99 18.23
C LEU A 32 -5.20 -7.39 18.26
N LYS A 33 -4.38 -7.70 17.25
CA LYS A 33 -2.97 -7.31 17.16
C LYS A 33 -2.72 -6.04 16.34
N LYS A 34 -3.75 -5.23 16.08
CA LYS A 34 -3.67 -4.03 15.21
C LYS A 34 -2.51 -3.09 15.56
N ARG A 35 -2.18 -2.93 16.85
CA ARG A 35 -1.07 -2.09 17.30
C ARG A 35 0.31 -2.67 16.99
N ALA A 36 0.46 -3.99 17.03
CA ALA A 36 1.70 -4.68 16.68
C ALA A 36 1.89 -4.67 15.15
N LEU A 37 0.83 -5.04 14.41
CA LEU A 37 0.81 -5.06 12.95
C LEU A 37 1.08 -3.69 12.32
N LYS A 38 0.64 -2.60 12.97
CA LYS A 38 1.00 -1.24 12.54
C LYS A 38 2.50 -0.96 12.52
N LYS A 39 3.33 -1.73 13.22
CA LYS A 39 4.80 -1.59 13.20
C LYS A 39 5.44 -2.46 12.11
N ASP A 40 4.73 -3.45 11.61
CA ASP A 40 5.23 -4.36 10.58
C ASP A 40 5.24 -3.63 9.22
N ARG A 41 6.42 -3.55 8.60
CA ARG A 41 6.61 -2.87 7.31
C ARG A 41 5.72 -3.48 6.22
N GLU A 42 5.62 -4.81 6.17
CA GLU A 42 4.77 -5.52 5.20
C GLU A 42 3.31 -5.12 5.31
N TRP A 43 2.78 -5.03 6.53
CA TRP A 43 1.40 -4.60 6.79
C TRP A 43 1.15 -3.14 6.40
N GLN A 44 2.13 -2.26 6.65
CA GLN A 44 2.06 -0.85 6.23
C GLN A 44 2.11 -0.68 4.71
N THR A 45 2.83 -1.56 4.00
CA THR A 45 3.04 -1.47 2.56
C THR A 45 2.08 -2.31 1.72
N ARG A 46 1.12 -3.00 2.35
CA ARG A 46 0.13 -3.84 1.66
C ARG A 46 -0.83 -2.96 0.88
N ILE A 47 -1.02 -3.31 -0.39
CA ILE A 47 -2.05 -2.73 -1.25
C ILE A 47 -3.21 -3.72 -1.28
N GLU A 48 -4.41 -3.21 -1.04
CA GLU A 48 -5.66 -3.90 -1.38
C GLU A 48 -6.31 -3.05 -2.48
N LEU A 49 -6.44 -3.60 -3.69
CA LEU A 49 -7.07 -2.89 -4.81
C LEU A 49 -8.55 -2.66 -4.58
N ILE A 50 -9.23 -3.68 -4.07
CA ILE A 50 -10.66 -3.65 -3.71
C ILE A 50 -10.75 -4.06 -2.25
N GLN A 51 -11.38 -3.22 -1.44
CA GLN A 51 -11.59 -3.50 -0.03
C GLN A 51 -12.51 -4.72 0.15
N ASP A 52 -12.14 -5.61 1.07
CA ASP A 52 -12.89 -6.82 1.40
C ASP A 52 -13.12 -7.78 0.21
N PHE A 53 -12.20 -7.77 -0.75
CA PHE A 53 -12.19 -8.67 -1.93
C PHE A 53 -11.74 -10.10 -1.58
N GLN A 54 -12.46 -10.70 -0.64
CA GLN A 54 -12.21 -12.00 -0.06
C GLN A 54 -13.52 -12.73 0.24
N PHE A 55 -13.45 -14.02 0.48
CA PHE A 55 -14.47 -14.85 1.13
C PHE A 55 -13.83 -15.54 2.35
N PRO A 56 -14.61 -16.01 3.34
CA PRO A 56 -14.04 -16.68 4.52
C PRO A 56 -13.23 -17.95 4.18
N GLU A 57 -13.66 -18.70 3.17
CA GLU A 57 -13.06 -20.00 2.81
C GLU A 57 -12.53 -19.99 1.38
N ALA A 58 -13.41 -19.95 0.39
CA ALA A 58 -13.06 -19.99 -1.03
C ALA A 58 -14.09 -19.25 -1.90
N ALA A 59 -13.66 -18.90 -3.12
CA ALA A 59 -14.51 -18.34 -4.17
C ALA A 59 -14.77 -19.39 -5.26
N ASN A 60 -16.00 -19.44 -5.77
CA ASN A 60 -16.43 -20.40 -6.80
C ASN A 60 -16.32 -19.81 -8.21
N LYS A 61 -17.05 -18.71 -8.45
CA LYS A 61 -17.17 -18.07 -9.75
C LYS A 61 -17.05 -16.57 -9.59
N ILE A 62 -16.47 -15.92 -10.60
CA ILE A 62 -16.30 -14.47 -10.65
C ILE A 62 -16.64 -13.96 -12.06
N LYS A 63 -17.46 -12.92 -12.16
CA LYS A 63 -17.83 -12.31 -13.43
C LYS A 63 -17.92 -10.80 -13.28
N ASN A 64 -17.36 -10.11 -14.26
CA ASN A 64 -17.54 -8.66 -14.39
C ASN A 64 -18.83 -8.37 -15.14
N THR A 65 -19.46 -7.25 -14.80
CA THR A 65 -20.64 -6.79 -15.53
C THR A 65 -20.24 -6.27 -16.91
N PRO A 66 -21.15 -6.33 -17.91
CA PRO A 66 -20.87 -5.81 -19.24
C PRO A 66 -20.36 -4.36 -19.27
N ASP A 67 -20.89 -3.51 -18.38
CA ASP A 67 -20.47 -2.10 -18.23
C ASP A 67 -19.09 -1.92 -17.59
N GLY A 68 -18.52 -2.97 -16.98
CA GLY A 68 -17.21 -2.91 -16.35
C GLY A 68 -17.15 -2.05 -15.10
N MET A 69 -18.29 -1.68 -14.50
CA MET A 69 -18.38 -0.90 -13.25
C MET A 69 -18.49 -1.79 -12.00
N TYR A 70 -18.97 -3.02 -12.17
CA TYR A 70 -19.20 -3.94 -11.08
C TYR A 70 -18.54 -5.30 -11.34
N CYS A 71 -18.22 -5.98 -10.25
CA CYS A 71 -17.80 -7.37 -10.24
C CYS A 71 -18.63 -8.15 -9.25
N MET A 72 -19.09 -9.33 -9.66
CA MET A 72 -19.85 -10.23 -8.83
C MET A 72 -19.04 -11.50 -8.61
N ALA A 73 -18.99 -11.97 -7.36
CA ALA A 73 -18.37 -13.23 -7.03
C ALA A 73 -19.26 -14.03 -6.08
N THR A 74 -19.12 -15.35 -6.11
CA THR A 74 -19.82 -16.26 -5.19
C THR A 74 -18.86 -17.08 -4.37
N GLY A 75 -19.18 -17.32 -3.10
CA GLY A 75 -18.33 -18.05 -2.14
C GLY A 75 -19.00 -19.26 -1.51
N VAL A 76 -18.17 -20.10 -0.89
CA VAL A 76 -18.54 -21.42 -0.33
C VAL A 76 -19.16 -21.32 1.07
N TYR A 77 -18.39 -20.82 2.05
CA TYR A 77 -18.80 -20.84 3.46
C TYR A 77 -19.91 -19.84 3.75
N LYS A 78 -21.03 -20.36 4.27
CA LYS A 78 -22.35 -19.74 4.22
C LYS A 78 -22.57 -19.20 2.79
N PRO A 79 -23.10 -20.03 1.88
CA PRO A 79 -23.15 -19.68 0.46
C PRO A 79 -23.60 -18.25 0.26
N GLN A 80 -22.76 -17.45 -0.39
CA GLN A 80 -22.95 -16.02 -0.44
C GLN A 80 -22.51 -15.43 -1.76
N ILE A 81 -23.15 -14.32 -2.08
CA ILE A 81 -22.95 -13.50 -3.26
C ILE A 81 -22.41 -12.17 -2.77
N ARG A 82 -21.25 -11.78 -3.27
CA ARG A 82 -20.67 -10.44 -3.06
C ARG A 82 -20.66 -9.68 -4.36
N VAL A 83 -21.13 -8.44 -4.32
CA VAL A 83 -21.01 -7.49 -5.44
C VAL A 83 -20.06 -6.38 -5.02
N PHE A 84 -19.09 -6.13 -5.87
CA PHE A 84 -18.05 -5.12 -5.72
C PHE A 84 -18.28 -4.01 -6.73
N GLU A 85 -18.11 -2.78 -6.29
CA GLU A 85 -18.20 -1.59 -7.13
C GLU A 85 -16.79 -1.05 -7.37
N PHE A 86 -16.39 -0.98 -8.63
CA PHE A 86 -15.02 -0.58 -8.99
C PHE A 86 -14.77 0.91 -8.79
N ALA A 87 -15.79 1.76 -8.95
CA ALA A 87 -15.68 3.20 -8.74
C ALA A 87 -15.35 3.56 -7.28
N GLU A 88 -15.94 2.82 -6.32
CA GLU A 88 -15.70 3.01 -4.88
C GLU A 88 -14.63 2.05 -4.33
N MET A 89 -14.11 1.13 -5.16
CA MET A 89 -13.14 0.10 -4.79
C MET A 89 -13.51 -0.68 -3.52
N SER A 90 -14.80 -0.96 -3.34
CA SER A 90 -15.31 -1.61 -2.12
C SER A 90 -16.47 -2.55 -2.41
N MET A 91 -16.83 -3.35 -1.41
CA MET A 91 -17.99 -4.21 -1.50
C MET A 91 -19.28 -3.40 -1.34
N LYS A 92 -20.16 -3.50 -2.34
CA LYS A 92 -21.47 -2.85 -2.33
C LYS A 92 -22.43 -3.55 -1.37
N PHE A 93 -22.54 -4.87 -1.47
CA PHE A 93 -23.32 -5.69 -0.55
C PHE A 93 -22.89 -7.16 -0.58
N GLU A 94 -23.32 -7.87 0.46
CA GLU A 94 -23.26 -9.32 0.59
C GLU A 94 -24.67 -9.89 0.80
N ARG A 95 -24.99 -10.98 0.10
CA ARG A 95 -26.22 -11.74 0.28
C ARG A 95 -25.90 -13.20 0.49
N HIS A 96 -26.69 -13.88 1.29
CA HIS A 96 -26.57 -15.31 1.49
C HIS A 96 -27.61 -16.05 0.65
N THR A 97 -27.23 -17.20 0.13
CA THR A 97 -28.09 -18.14 -0.60
C THR A 97 -28.27 -19.42 0.21
N ASP A 98 -29.35 -20.15 -0.07
CA ASP A 98 -29.66 -21.39 0.67
C ASP A 98 -28.66 -22.51 0.36
N ALA A 99 -28.24 -22.58 -0.91
CA ALA A 99 -27.33 -23.58 -1.43
C ALA A 99 -26.10 -22.92 -2.03
N GLU A 100 -25.09 -23.75 -2.31
CA GLU A 100 -23.88 -23.34 -3.00
C GLU A 100 -24.13 -23.14 -4.49
N ASN A 101 -23.60 -22.04 -5.01
CA ASN A 101 -23.75 -21.66 -6.40
C ASN A 101 -22.69 -22.35 -7.28
N ILE A 102 -23.14 -23.01 -8.36
CA ILE A 102 -22.29 -23.66 -9.36
C ILE A 102 -21.85 -22.64 -10.42
N ASN A 103 -22.82 -21.98 -11.05
CA ASN A 103 -22.58 -20.93 -12.04
C ASN A 103 -23.66 -19.86 -11.97
N PHE A 104 -23.33 -18.62 -12.33
CA PHE A 104 -24.30 -17.54 -12.40
C PHE A 104 -24.09 -16.68 -13.63
N LEU A 105 -25.11 -15.93 -14.02
CA LEU A 105 -25.02 -14.93 -15.06
C LEU A 105 -25.62 -13.62 -14.60
N ILE A 106 -25.08 -12.57 -15.17
CA ILE A 106 -25.61 -11.22 -15.07
C ILE A 106 -26.46 -11.01 -16.33
N LEU A 107 -27.74 -10.68 -16.17
CA LEU A 107 -28.68 -10.50 -17.27
C LEU A 107 -28.75 -9.06 -17.77
N SER A 108 -28.44 -8.10 -16.89
CA SER A 108 -28.41 -6.67 -17.18
C SER A 108 -26.97 -6.21 -17.46
N ASP A 109 -26.78 -4.98 -17.91
CA ASP A 109 -25.43 -4.42 -18.10
C ASP A 109 -24.73 -4.06 -16.78
N ASP A 110 -25.53 -3.74 -15.74
CA ASP A 110 -25.13 -3.58 -14.34
C ASP A 110 -25.06 -4.94 -13.61
N TRP A 111 -25.53 -5.01 -12.36
CA TRP A 111 -25.69 -6.23 -11.56
C TRP A 111 -27.16 -6.45 -11.13
N THR A 112 -28.07 -5.57 -11.54
CA THR A 112 -29.43 -5.48 -10.97
C THR A 112 -30.29 -6.71 -11.18
N LYS A 113 -30.01 -7.51 -12.23
CA LYS A 113 -30.70 -8.77 -12.53
C LYS A 113 -29.67 -9.85 -12.73
N THR A 114 -29.73 -10.89 -11.91
CA THR A 114 -28.80 -12.03 -12.00
C THR A 114 -29.54 -13.35 -11.85
N VAL A 115 -28.95 -14.40 -12.42
CA VAL A 115 -29.47 -15.76 -12.39
C VAL A 115 -28.39 -16.66 -11.83
N HIS A 116 -28.75 -17.46 -10.83
CA HIS A 116 -27.84 -18.36 -10.13
C HIS A 116 -28.30 -19.80 -10.29
N LEU A 117 -27.41 -20.66 -10.74
CA LEU A 117 -27.62 -22.11 -10.79
C LEU A 117 -27.05 -22.72 -9.50
N GLN A 118 -27.96 -23.15 -8.64
CA GLN A 118 -27.64 -23.74 -7.35
C GLN A 118 -27.37 -25.25 -7.47
N ASN A 119 -26.59 -25.78 -6.53
CA ASN A 119 -26.27 -27.22 -6.48
C ASN A 119 -27.50 -28.12 -6.21
N ASP A 120 -28.55 -27.60 -5.57
CA ASP A 120 -29.78 -28.34 -5.22
C ASP A 120 -30.80 -28.50 -6.38
N ARG A 121 -30.35 -28.25 -7.62
CA ARG A 121 -31.16 -28.22 -8.87
C ARG A 121 -32.14 -27.05 -8.91
N SER A 122 -31.89 -25.99 -8.16
CA SER A 122 -32.67 -24.77 -8.24
C SER A 122 -31.97 -23.70 -9.08
N ILE A 123 -32.78 -22.88 -9.73
CA ILE A 123 -32.35 -21.65 -10.38
C ILE A 123 -32.97 -20.50 -9.60
N GLU A 124 -32.13 -19.63 -9.06
CA GLU A 124 -32.54 -18.46 -8.31
C GLU A 124 -32.38 -17.21 -9.16
N PHE A 125 -33.46 -16.45 -9.25
CA PHE A 125 -33.50 -15.13 -9.87
C PHE A 125 -33.34 -14.07 -8.81
N HIS A 126 -32.30 -13.26 -8.91
CA HIS A 126 -32.02 -12.18 -7.98
C HIS A 126 -32.23 -10.83 -8.67
N THR A 127 -32.79 -9.89 -7.92
CA THR A 127 -32.96 -8.49 -8.35
C THR A 127 -32.13 -7.56 -7.48
N SER A 128 -32.17 -6.25 -7.72
CA SER A 128 -31.48 -5.27 -6.87
C SER A 128 -31.93 -5.31 -5.41
N GLY A 129 -33.16 -5.74 -5.12
CA GLY A 129 -33.64 -5.95 -3.75
C GLY A 129 -33.14 -7.27 -3.15
N SER A 130 -33.78 -8.37 -3.54
CA SER A 130 -33.50 -9.70 -3.00
C SER A 130 -33.78 -10.79 -4.05
N MET A 131 -33.89 -12.04 -3.60
CA MET A 131 -34.36 -13.15 -4.43
C MET A 131 -35.80 -12.88 -4.88
N HIS A 132 -35.98 -12.76 -6.19
CA HIS A 132 -37.28 -12.53 -6.81
C HIS A 132 -38.05 -13.84 -6.96
N TYR A 133 -37.39 -14.90 -7.45
CA TYR A 133 -38.05 -16.17 -7.68
C TYR A 133 -37.06 -17.34 -7.66
N LYS A 134 -37.54 -18.52 -7.27
CA LYS A 134 -36.78 -19.77 -7.25
C LYS A 134 -37.54 -20.82 -8.04
N THR A 135 -36.90 -21.35 -9.07
CA THR A 135 -37.44 -22.44 -9.91
C THR A 135 -36.60 -23.68 -9.74
N ARG A 136 -37.18 -24.85 -10.03
CA ARG A 136 -36.45 -26.12 -9.97
C ARG A 136 -36.34 -26.73 -11.35
N ILE A 137 -35.17 -27.26 -11.68
CA ILE A 137 -34.95 -28.07 -12.88
C ILE A 137 -34.99 -29.57 -12.55
N PRO A 138 -35.38 -30.43 -13.51
CA PRO A 138 -35.53 -31.86 -13.24
C PRO A 138 -34.22 -32.57 -12.84
N LYS A 139 -33.11 -32.18 -13.47
CA LYS A 139 -31.77 -32.79 -13.32
C LYS A 139 -30.75 -31.77 -12.82
N PHE A 140 -29.58 -32.25 -12.39
CA PHE A 140 -28.48 -31.39 -11.95
C PHE A 140 -27.91 -30.61 -13.14
N GLY A 141 -27.87 -29.29 -13.00
CA GLY A 141 -27.23 -28.41 -13.96
C GLY A 141 -25.73 -28.31 -13.68
N ARG A 142 -24.93 -28.21 -14.74
CA ARG A 142 -23.48 -27.99 -14.71
C ARG A 142 -23.13 -26.58 -15.17
N ASP A 143 -23.84 -26.08 -16.18
CA ASP A 143 -23.59 -24.77 -16.77
C ASP A 143 -24.89 -24.08 -17.21
N LEU A 144 -24.82 -22.75 -17.35
CA LEU A 144 -25.95 -21.88 -17.57
C LEU A 144 -25.53 -20.72 -18.50
N VAL A 145 -26.30 -20.50 -19.57
CA VAL A 145 -26.09 -19.41 -20.55
C VAL A 145 -27.41 -18.72 -20.88
N TYR A 146 -27.37 -17.41 -21.11
CA TYR A 146 -28.53 -16.60 -21.46
C TYR A 146 -28.41 -16.05 -22.88
N ASN A 147 -29.45 -16.22 -23.69
CA ASN A 147 -29.60 -15.57 -24.98
C ASN A 147 -30.38 -14.26 -24.82
N ALA A 148 -29.72 -13.13 -25.08
CA ALA A 148 -30.33 -11.81 -24.97
C ALA A 148 -31.45 -11.56 -26.00
N LEU A 149 -31.40 -12.16 -27.19
CA LEU A 149 -32.36 -11.87 -28.27
C LEU A 149 -33.70 -12.56 -28.09
N ASN A 150 -33.68 -13.83 -27.69
CA ASN A 150 -34.89 -14.61 -27.48
C ASN A 150 -35.37 -14.61 -26.01
N CYS A 151 -34.58 -14.02 -25.12
CA CYS A 151 -34.75 -14.09 -23.67
C CYS A 151 -34.83 -15.53 -23.14
N ASP A 152 -34.08 -16.44 -23.78
CA ASP A 152 -34.02 -17.85 -23.39
C ASP A 152 -32.80 -18.11 -22.49
N LEU A 153 -33.06 -18.67 -21.32
CA LEU A 153 -32.05 -19.20 -20.42
C LEU A 153 -31.86 -20.69 -20.73
N LEU A 154 -30.65 -21.07 -21.10
CA LEU A 154 -30.26 -22.45 -21.39
C LEU A 154 -29.48 -23.01 -20.20
N VAL A 155 -29.84 -24.22 -19.79
CA VAL A 155 -29.19 -24.92 -18.69
C VAL A 155 -28.75 -26.29 -19.15
N GLY A 156 -27.44 -26.47 -19.24
CA GLY A 156 -26.79 -27.75 -19.49
C GLY A 156 -26.58 -28.49 -18.18
N GLY A 157 -26.66 -29.81 -18.21
CA GLY A 157 -26.56 -30.62 -17.00
C GLY A 157 -26.15 -32.06 -17.27
N ALA A 158 -26.26 -32.90 -16.25
CA ALA A 158 -25.93 -34.33 -16.32
C ALA A 158 -26.92 -35.17 -17.15
N SER A 159 -27.74 -34.54 -17.99
CA SER A 159 -28.73 -35.20 -18.85
C SER A 159 -28.48 -34.88 -20.30
N ASN A 160 -29.03 -35.73 -21.18
CA ASN A 160 -29.07 -35.50 -22.61
C ASN A 160 -29.95 -34.30 -23.04
N GLU A 161 -30.73 -33.75 -22.10
CA GLU A 161 -31.60 -32.62 -22.36
C GLU A 161 -30.94 -31.32 -21.87
N VAL A 162 -30.91 -30.31 -22.73
CA VAL A 162 -30.63 -28.92 -22.33
C VAL A 162 -31.94 -28.22 -22.07
N PHE A 163 -32.16 -27.83 -20.82
CA PHE A 163 -33.40 -27.18 -20.42
C PHE A 163 -33.42 -25.72 -20.88
N ARG A 164 -34.53 -25.33 -21.48
CA ARG A 164 -34.75 -23.97 -21.97
C ARG A 164 -35.86 -23.32 -21.15
N LEU A 165 -35.53 -22.26 -20.43
CA LEU A 165 -36.47 -21.45 -19.68
C LEU A 165 -36.56 -20.08 -20.33
N ASN A 166 -37.72 -19.74 -20.89
CA ASN A 166 -37.93 -18.42 -21.47
C ASN A 166 -38.31 -17.44 -20.37
N LEU A 167 -37.52 -16.36 -20.23
CA LEU A 167 -37.69 -15.38 -19.16
C LEU A 167 -38.80 -14.35 -19.45
N ASP A 168 -39.14 -14.14 -20.72
CA ASP A 168 -40.23 -13.25 -21.13
C ASP A 168 -41.60 -13.91 -20.88
N GLN A 169 -41.74 -15.18 -21.26
CA GLN A 169 -42.96 -15.97 -21.06
C GLN A 169 -43.05 -16.61 -19.67
N GLY A 170 -41.94 -16.71 -18.94
CA GLY A 170 -41.87 -17.35 -17.62
C GLY A 170 -42.16 -18.86 -17.63
N ARG A 171 -41.93 -19.55 -18.75
CA ARG A 171 -42.20 -20.99 -18.89
C ARG A 171 -41.02 -21.77 -19.43
N PHE A 172 -40.95 -23.05 -19.05
CA PHE A 172 -40.05 -23.99 -19.71
C PHE A 172 -40.57 -24.30 -21.12
N LEU A 173 -39.67 -24.22 -22.08
CA LEU A 173 -39.91 -24.62 -23.46
C LEU A 173 -39.40 -26.05 -23.66
N LYS A 174 -39.68 -26.63 -24.83
CA LYS A 174 -39.17 -27.96 -25.17
C LYS A 174 -37.64 -27.95 -25.05
N PRO A 175 -37.03 -28.87 -24.27
CA PRO A 175 -35.59 -28.96 -24.15
C PRO A 175 -34.96 -29.37 -25.49
N PHE A 176 -33.68 -29.06 -25.67
CA PHE A 176 -32.90 -29.60 -26.78
C PHE A 176 -32.42 -31.00 -26.40
N GLU A 177 -32.74 -31.98 -27.25
CA GLU A 177 -32.33 -33.37 -27.11
C GLU A 177 -31.01 -33.55 -27.87
N ILE A 178 -29.92 -33.76 -27.11
CA ILE A 178 -28.57 -33.97 -27.62
C ILE A 178 -28.41 -35.45 -28.03
N GLU A 179 -27.35 -35.81 -28.74
CA GLU A 179 -27.10 -37.21 -29.10
C GLU A 179 -26.35 -37.96 -27.99
N SER A 180 -25.44 -37.26 -27.29
CA SER A 180 -24.69 -37.82 -26.16
C SER A 180 -25.54 -37.98 -24.90
N SER A 181 -25.72 -39.22 -24.46
CA SER A 181 -26.44 -39.55 -23.22
C SER A 181 -25.73 -39.11 -21.93
N ASN A 182 -24.44 -38.80 -22.00
CA ASN A 182 -23.59 -38.65 -20.80
C ASN A 182 -23.70 -37.26 -20.16
N GLY A 183 -24.30 -36.30 -20.86
CA GLY A 183 -24.58 -34.96 -20.33
C GLY A 183 -23.76 -33.85 -20.99
N VAL A 184 -24.12 -32.62 -20.63
CA VAL A 184 -23.56 -31.38 -21.14
C VAL A 184 -22.83 -30.67 -20.03
N ASN A 185 -21.52 -30.50 -20.22
CA ASN A 185 -20.66 -29.85 -19.25
C ASN A 185 -20.68 -28.33 -19.41
N VAL A 186 -20.68 -27.84 -20.66
CA VAL A 186 -20.59 -26.42 -20.97
C VAL A 186 -21.57 -26.04 -22.06
N CYS A 187 -22.19 -24.89 -21.89
CA CYS A 187 -22.97 -24.21 -22.91
C CYS A 187 -22.22 -22.92 -23.26
N ALA A 188 -22.25 -22.50 -24.52
CA ALA A 188 -21.91 -21.14 -24.88
C ALA A 188 -22.78 -20.66 -26.04
N ILE A 189 -22.91 -19.36 -26.16
CA ILE A 189 -23.62 -18.71 -27.26
C ILE A 189 -22.64 -17.78 -27.95
N ASN A 190 -22.62 -17.85 -29.28
CA ASN A 190 -21.86 -16.92 -30.09
C ASN A 190 -22.53 -15.53 -30.06
N PRO A 191 -21.82 -14.45 -29.65
CA PRO A 191 -22.41 -13.12 -29.60
C PRO A 191 -22.85 -12.60 -30.98
N ALA A 192 -22.13 -12.93 -32.06
CA ALA A 192 -22.41 -12.40 -33.40
C ALA A 192 -23.61 -13.09 -34.08
N HIS A 193 -23.58 -14.43 -34.16
CA HIS A 193 -24.56 -15.21 -34.93
C HIS A 193 -25.57 -15.96 -34.06
N GLN A 194 -25.36 -16.01 -32.74
CA GLN A 194 -26.26 -16.65 -31.78
C GLN A 194 -26.37 -18.16 -31.93
N LEU A 195 -25.34 -18.77 -32.52
CA LEU A 195 -25.17 -20.21 -32.55
C LEU A 195 -24.92 -20.72 -31.12
N PHE A 196 -25.67 -21.72 -30.70
CA PHE A 196 -25.49 -22.39 -29.43
C PHE A 196 -24.45 -23.50 -29.60
N GLY A 197 -23.45 -23.54 -28.74
CA GLY A 197 -22.49 -24.63 -28.64
C GLY A 197 -22.69 -25.38 -27.32
N PHE A 198 -22.87 -26.69 -27.40
CA PHE A 198 -22.98 -27.58 -26.25
C PHE A 198 -21.77 -28.52 -26.22
N GLY A 199 -20.93 -28.40 -25.20
CA GLY A 199 -19.81 -29.31 -24.95
C GLY A 199 -20.28 -30.50 -24.13
N THR A 200 -20.18 -31.70 -24.71
CA THR A 200 -20.63 -32.93 -24.07
C THR A 200 -19.51 -33.65 -23.32
N GLU A 201 -19.92 -34.52 -22.41
CA GLU A 201 -19.01 -35.42 -21.68
C GLU A 201 -18.37 -36.48 -22.60
N SER A 202 -18.99 -36.78 -23.75
CA SER A 202 -18.43 -37.70 -24.77
C SER A 202 -17.32 -37.07 -25.62
N GLY A 203 -16.91 -35.83 -25.33
CA GLY A 203 -15.86 -35.16 -26.08
C GLY A 203 -16.31 -34.60 -27.42
N THR A 204 -17.62 -34.51 -27.68
CA THR A 204 -18.19 -33.88 -28.88
C THR A 204 -18.82 -32.52 -28.55
N VAL A 205 -18.73 -31.59 -29.50
CA VAL A 205 -19.43 -30.30 -29.45
C VAL A 205 -20.61 -30.34 -30.42
N GLU A 206 -21.81 -30.08 -29.92
CA GLU A 206 -23.00 -29.93 -30.76
C GLU A 206 -23.34 -28.46 -30.98
N PHE A 207 -23.59 -28.11 -32.24
CA PHE A 207 -24.02 -26.77 -32.64
C PHE A 207 -25.50 -26.74 -32.98
N TRP A 208 -26.22 -25.81 -32.35
CA TRP A 208 -27.66 -25.64 -32.49
C TRP A 208 -27.98 -24.18 -32.84
N ASP A 209 -28.92 -23.98 -33.78
CA ASP A 209 -29.43 -22.64 -34.08
C ASP A 209 -30.78 -22.41 -33.37
N PRO A 210 -30.95 -21.29 -32.64
CA PRO A 210 -32.21 -20.95 -32.00
C PRO A 210 -33.42 -20.91 -32.94
N ARG A 211 -33.21 -20.58 -34.23
CA ARG A 211 -34.30 -20.43 -35.21
C ARG A 211 -34.82 -21.78 -35.68
N ASN A 212 -33.90 -22.66 -36.09
CA ASN A 212 -34.23 -23.99 -36.60
C ASN A 212 -34.60 -24.96 -35.49
N LYS A 213 -34.10 -24.75 -34.26
CA LYS A 213 -34.36 -25.62 -33.09
C LYS A 213 -33.96 -27.08 -33.34
N THR A 214 -33.03 -27.29 -34.26
CA THR A 214 -32.44 -28.58 -34.59
C THR A 214 -30.93 -28.43 -34.56
N ARG A 215 -30.23 -29.55 -34.31
CA ARG A 215 -28.78 -29.60 -34.48
C ARG A 215 -28.39 -29.28 -35.92
N ILE A 216 -27.38 -28.44 -36.09
CA ILE A 216 -26.80 -28.11 -37.39
C ILE A 216 -25.55 -28.95 -37.65
N GLY A 217 -24.69 -29.06 -36.65
CA GLY A 217 -23.39 -29.69 -36.79
C GLY A 217 -22.93 -30.36 -35.51
N LEU A 218 -22.13 -31.41 -35.69
CA LEU A 218 -21.43 -32.12 -34.63
C LEU A 218 -19.94 -32.00 -34.93
N LEU A 219 -19.18 -31.46 -33.98
CA LEU A 219 -17.73 -31.40 -34.04
C LEU A 219 -17.17 -32.45 -33.08
N SER A 220 -16.41 -33.39 -33.64
CA SER A 220 -15.65 -34.37 -32.87
C SER A 220 -14.18 -33.96 -32.89
N PRO A 221 -13.69 -33.20 -31.89
CA PRO A 221 -12.27 -32.90 -31.78
C PRO A 221 -11.44 -34.18 -31.69
N THR A 222 -10.27 -34.18 -32.32
CA THR A 222 -9.30 -35.27 -32.26
C THR A 222 -7.97 -34.74 -31.76
N ILE A 223 -7.26 -35.56 -30.97
CA ILE A 223 -5.90 -35.28 -30.51
C ILE A 223 -5.00 -36.22 -31.31
N ASP A 224 -4.04 -35.68 -32.06
CA ASP A 224 -3.09 -36.45 -32.87
C ASP A 224 -3.74 -37.52 -33.77
N GLY A 225 -4.93 -37.22 -34.31
CA GLY A 225 -5.68 -38.12 -35.20
C GLY A 225 -6.45 -39.24 -34.50
N GLN A 226 -6.44 -39.32 -33.16
CA GLN A 226 -7.27 -40.25 -32.40
C GLN A 226 -8.42 -39.52 -31.70
N GLN A 227 -9.60 -40.16 -31.67
CA GLN A 227 -10.68 -39.79 -30.76
C GLN A 227 -10.28 -40.23 -29.36
N ALA A 228 -9.60 -39.35 -28.64
CA ALA A 228 -9.25 -39.61 -27.25
C ALA A 228 -10.51 -39.45 -26.37
N GLY A 229 -10.66 -40.33 -25.37
CA GLY A 229 -11.78 -40.33 -24.43
C GLY A 229 -11.67 -39.20 -23.40
N PHE A 230 -11.68 -37.95 -23.86
CA PHE A 230 -11.74 -36.76 -23.03
C PHE A 230 -13.14 -36.14 -23.08
N GLU A 231 -13.49 -35.40 -22.04
CA GLU A 231 -14.70 -34.57 -22.01
C GLU A 231 -14.35 -33.12 -22.36
N ILE A 232 -15.32 -32.37 -22.88
CA ILE A 232 -15.16 -30.93 -23.09
C ILE A 232 -15.55 -30.21 -21.80
N SER A 233 -14.59 -29.54 -21.19
CA SER A 233 -14.75 -28.86 -19.88
C SER A 233 -14.90 -27.34 -20.00
N ALA A 234 -14.48 -26.74 -21.11
CA ALA A 234 -14.62 -25.32 -21.38
C ALA A 234 -14.89 -25.07 -22.88
N LEU A 235 -15.75 -24.10 -23.18
CA LEU A 235 -16.08 -23.69 -24.54
C LEU A 235 -16.30 -22.18 -24.59
N LYS A 236 -15.63 -21.49 -25.51
CA LYS A 236 -15.78 -20.04 -25.66
C LYS A 236 -15.71 -19.63 -27.13
N TYR A 237 -16.72 -18.89 -27.59
CA TYR A 237 -16.70 -18.21 -28.87
C TYR A 237 -15.87 -16.93 -28.80
N ARG A 238 -15.20 -16.61 -29.91
CA ARG A 238 -14.62 -15.30 -30.17
C ARG A 238 -15.71 -14.32 -30.62
N ASP A 239 -15.52 -13.04 -30.37
CA ASP A 239 -16.52 -12.00 -30.68
C ASP A 239 -16.68 -11.73 -32.19
N ASP A 240 -15.68 -12.05 -33.01
CA ASP A 240 -15.74 -12.09 -34.48
C ASP A 240 -16.75 -13.13 -35.01
N GLY A 241 -17.14 -14.09 -34.17
CA GLY A 241 -18.17 -15.06 -34.48
C GLY A 241 -17.72 -16.28 -35.27
N LEU A 242 -16.43 -16.39 -35.62
CA LEU A 242 -15.85 -17.53 -36.36
C LEU A 242 -14.99 -18.43 -35.49
N GLY A 243 -14.16 -17.84 -34.62
CA GLY A 243 -13.24 -18.56 -33.75
C GLY A 243 -13.94 -19.24 -32.58
N ILE A 244 -13.59 -20.48 -32.31
CA ILE A 244 -14.01 -21.25 -31.14
C ILE A 244 -12.78 -21.77 -30.41
N ALA A 245 -12.76 -21.63 -29.09
CA ALA A 245 -11.81 -22.30 -28.22
C ALA A 245 -12.52 -23.42 -27.46
N LEU A 246 -11.96 -24.62 -27.51
CA LEU A 246 -12.39 -25.78 -26.74
C LEU A 246 -11.31 -26.13 -25.72
N GLY A 247 -11.73 -26.50 -24.51
CA GLY A 247 -10.87 -27.02 -23.47
C GLY A 247 -11.32 -28.42 -23.10
N THR A 248 -10.35 -29.33 -22.99
CA THR A 248 -10.58 -30.72 -22.59
C THR A 248 -10.29 -30.94 -21.11
N SER A 249 -10.82 -32.04 -20.57
CA SER A 249 -10.47 -32.48 -19.21
C SER A 249 -9.00 -32.91 -19.05
N THR A 250 -8.33 -33.23 -20.14
CA THR A 250 -6.91 -33.64 -20.15
C THR A 250 -5.94 -32.46 -20.17
N GLY A 251 -6.42 -31.21 -20.11
CA GLY A 251 -5.57 -30.01 -20.09
C GLY A 251 -5.16 -29.51 -21.46
N GLN A 252 -5.83 -29.96 -22.52
CA GLN A 252 -5.56 -29.53 -23.88
C GLN A 252 -6.58 -28.50 -24.35
N THR A 253 -6.07 -27.40 -24.89
CA THR A 253 -6.87 -26.38 -25.56
C THR A 253 -6.78 -26.55 -27.06
N MET A 254 -7.91 -26.44 -27.74
CA MET A 254 -7.98 -26.51 -29.19
C MET A 254 -8.70 -25.29 -29.73
N ILE A 255 -8.11 -24.68 -30.75
CA ILE A 255 -8.77 -23.61 -31.51
C ILE A 255 -9.36 -24.20 -32.78
N PHE A 256 -10.61 -23.83 -33.05
CA PHE A 256 -11.31 -24.14 -34.29
C PHE A 256 -11.79 -22.84 -34.94
N ASP A 257 -11.87 -22.85 -36.26
CA ASP A 257 -12.76 -21.97 -37.01
C ASP A 257 -14.05 -22.75 -37.26
N LEU A 258 -15.22 -22.15 -37.07
CA LEU A 258 -16.53 -22.75 -37.34
C LEU A 258 -16.66 -23.40 -38.72
N ARG A 259 -15.86 -22.94 -39.70
CA ARG A 259 -15.86 -23.45 -41.07
C ARG A 259 -15.04 -24.73 -41.25
N LEU A 260 -14.16 -25.05 -40.31
CA LEU A 260 -13.22 -26.16 -40.39
C LEU A 260 -13.59 -27.26 -39.39
N SER A 261 -13.49 -28.51 -39.82
CA SER A 261 -13.75 -29.69 -38.98
C SER A 261 -12.53 -30.16 -38.17
N HIS A 262 -11.34 -29.66 -38.48
CA HIS A 262 -10.08 -29.97 -37.79
C HIS A 262 -9.62 -28.76 -36.97
N SER A 263 -8.85 -29.02 -35.91
CA SER A 263 -8.31 -27.94 -35.09
C SER A 263 -7.25 -27.17 -35.87
N LEU A 264 -7.26 -25.85 -35.73
CA LEU A 264 -6.22 -24.97 -36.25
C LEU A 264 -4.95 -25.11 -35.42
N LEU A 265 -5.12 -25.17 -34.10
CA LEU A 265 -4.03 -25.29 -33.16
C LEU A 265 -4.49 -26.08 -31.94
N THR A 266 -3.67 -27.03 -31.51
CA THR A 266 -3.82 -27.73 -30.25
C THR A 266 -2.67 -27.33 -29.34
N LYS A 267 -2.97 -26.87 -28.12
CA LYS A 267 -2.01 -26.43 -27.13
C LYS A 267 -2.27 -27.15 -25.81
N ASP A 268 -1.28 -27.92 -25.36
CA ASP A 268 -1.31 -28.60 -24.08
C ASP A 268 -0.79 -27.68 -22.95
N GLN A 269 -1.36 -27.83 -21.76
CA GLN A 269 -1.00 -27.16 -20.53
C GLN A 269 -0.04 -27.97 -19.63
N GLN A 270 0.32 -29.19 -20.04
CA GLN A 270 1.30 -30.08 -19.41
C GLN A 270 0.88 -30.71 -18.07
N TYR A 271 0.05 -30.06 -17.25
CA TYR A 271 -0.34 -30.61 -15.95
C TYR A 271 -1.34 -31.76 -16.03
N GLY A 272 -2.01 -31.97 -17.17
CA GLY A 272 -3.02 -33.02 -17.33
C GLY A 272 -4.28 -32.80 -16.50
N LEU A 273 -4.54 -31.56 -16.07
CA LEU A 273 -5.71 -31.17 -15.28
C LEU A 273 -6.77 -30.54 -16.19
N PRO A 274 -8.07 -30.63 -15.85
CA PRO A 274 -9.12 -30.09 -16.68
C PRO A 274 -9.03 -28.58 -16.81
N ILE A 275 -9.27 -28.09 -18.03
CA ILE A 275 -9.35 -26.64 -18.29
C ILE A 275 -10.67 -26.14 -17.73
N LYS A 276 -10.60 -25.25 -16.73
CA LYS A 276 -11.78 -24.71 -16.04
C LYS A 276 -12.36 -23.48 -16.74
N SER A 277 -11.52 -22.63 -17.32
CA SER A 277 -11.99 -21.43 -18.03
C SER A 277 -11.11 -21.08 -19.23
N LEU A 278 -11.77 -20.55 -20.26
CA LEU A 278 -11.18 -20.07 -21.50
C LEU A 278 -11.71 -18.69 -21.83
N HIS A 279 -10.82 -17.79 -22.20
CA HIS A 279 -11.18 -16.44 -22.63
C HIS A 279 -10.34 -16.02 -23.82
N TRP A 280 -11.00 -15.35 -24.77
CA TRP A 280 -10.35 -14.66 -25.86
C TRP A 280 -9.93 -13.27 -25.38
N ILE A 281 -8.71 -12.87 -25.70
CA ILE A 281 -8.20 -11.53 -25.42
C ILE A 281 -7.93 -10.86 -26.76
N GLU A 282 -8.70 -9.82 -27.02
CA GLU A 282 -8.54 -9.02 -28.23
C GLU A 282 -7.35 -8.07 -28.07
N PRO A 283 -6.54 -7.88 -29.12
CA PRO A 283 -5.44 -6.93 -29.06
C PRO A 283 -6.01 -5.50 -28.99
N ASN A 284 -5.64 -4.76 -27.95
CA ASN A 284 -5.91 -3.33 -27.89
C ASN A 284 -5.07 -2.58 -28.93
N ILE A 285 -5.71 -1.72 -29.71
CA ILE A 285 -5.13 -0.91 -30.81
C ILE A 285 -3.91 -0.07 -30.34
N VAL A 286 -3.81 0.23 -29.05
CA VAL A 286 -2.85 1.22 -28.50
C VAL A 286 -1.43 0.65 -28.28
N ASN A 287 -1.25 -0.66 -28.07
CA ASN A 287 0.04 -1.24 -27.65
C ASN A 287 0.65 -2.25 -28.64
N SER A 288 0.20 -2.29 -29.90
CA SER A 288 0.57 -3.34 -30.86
C SER A 288 1.91 -3.08 -31.57
N GLY A 289 3.03 -3.19 -30.84
CA GLY A 289 4.37 -3.32 -31.42
C GLY A 289 4.71 -4.75 -31.87
N ASP A 290 3.99 -5.75 -31.34
CA ASP A 290 3.99 -7.13 -31.83
C ASP A 290 2.72 -7.35 -32.64
N GLY A 291 2.86 -7.83 -33.88
CA GLY A 291 1.78 -7.96 -34.86
C GLY A 291 0.51 -8.56 -34.28
N GLU A 292 -0.63 -7.93 -34.65
CA GLU A 292 -2.05 -8.11 -34.29
C GLU A 292 -2.52 -9.56 -33.98
N ALA A 293 -1.88 -10.25 -33.06
CA ALA A 293 -2.18 -11.63 -32.75
C ALA A 293 -3.16 -11.67 -31.58
N VAL A 294 -4.37 -12.16 -31.88
CA VAL A 294 -5.37 -12.51 -30.87
C VAL A 294 -4.75 -13.49 -29.88
N ARG A 295 -4.94 -13.22 -28.59
CA ARG A 295 -4.43 -14.06 -27.50
C ARG A 295 -5.57 -14.90 -26.91
N VAL A 296 -5.21 -16.08 -26.43
CA VAL A 296 -6.12 -16.97 -25.70
C VAL A 296 -5.57 -17.14 -24.29
N LEU A 297 -6.44 -16.97 -23.30
CA LEU A 297 -6.17 -17.33 -21.92
C LEU A 297 -6.78 -18.69 -21.65
N SER A 298 -5.94 -19.62 -21.22
CA SER A 298 -6.33 -20.95 -20.78
C SER A 298 -5.96 -21.17 -19.33
N ALA A 299 -6.96 -21.54 -18.52
CA ALA A 299 -6.79 -21.73 -17.09
C ALA A 299 -7.14 -23.16 -16.68
N ASP A 300 -6.17 -23.82 -16.08
CA ASP A 300 -6.33 -25.10 -15.39
C ASP A 300 -6.52 -24.83 -13.89
N SER A 301 -6.64 -25.87 -13.07
CA SER A 301 -6.68 -25.69 -11.62
C SER A 301 -5.40 -25.04 -11.06
N LYS A 302 -4.23 -25.19 -11.67
CA LYS A 302 -2.96 -24.71 -11.10
C LYS A 302 -2.31 -23.54 -11.82
N SER A 303 -2.56 -23.39 -13.11
CA SER A 303 -1.84 -22.41 -13.93
C SER A 303 -2.78 -21.72 -14.90
N ILE A 304 -2.53 -20.43 -15.10
CA ILE A 304 -3.17 -19.61 -16.12
C ILE A 304 -2.10 -19.30 -17.16
N LYS A 305 -2.31 -19.70 -18.40
CA LYS A 305 -1.40 -19.38 -19.51
C LYS A 305 -2.10 -18.49 -20.52
N VAL A 306 -1.39 -17.45 -20.94
CA VAL A 306 -1.79 -16.57 -22.04
C VAL A 306 -0.85 -16.84 -23.20
N TRP A 307 -1.42 -17.17 -24.36
CA TRP A 307 -0.64 -17.56 -25.54
C TRP A 307 -1.31 -17.05 -26.82
N ASN A 308 -0.54 -16.93 -27.89
CA ASN A 308 -1.02 -16.37 -29.16
C ASN A 308 -1.79 -17.43 -29.96
N SER A 309 -3.00 -17.10 -30.42
CA SER A 309 -3.90 -18.01 -31.14
C SER A 309 -3.31 -18.59 -32.43
N LEU A 310 -2.47 -17.83 -33.14
CA LEU A 310 -1.91 -18.23 -34.44
C LEU A 310 -0.63 -19.08 -34.29
N ASN A 311 0.27 -18.66 -33.41
CA ASN A 311 1.61 -19.25 -33.31
C ASN A 311 1.70 -20.31 -32.19
N GLY A 312 0.79 -20.28 -31.21
CA GLY A 312 0.87 -21.12 -30.01
C GLY A 312 2.01 -20.76 -29.04
N ASN A 313 2.74 -19.68 -29.30
CA ASN A 313 3.80 -19.20 -28.42
C ASN A 313 3.19 -18.65 -27.13
N GLN A 314 3.76 -19.06 -25.99
CA GLN A 314 3.33 -18.61 -24.67
C GLN A 314 3.86 -17.21 -24.39
N HIS A 315 2.94 -16.29 -24.11
CA HIS A 315 3.27 -14.92 -23.74
C HIS A 315 3.51 -14.81 -22.23
N CYS A 316 2.60 -15.35 -21.42
CA CYS A 316 2.66 -15.22 -19.96
C CYS A 316 2.12 -16.49 -19.29
N THR A 317 2.74 -16.87 -18.16
CA THR A 317 2.29 -17.98 -17.31
C THR A 317 2.14 -17.47 -15.87
N ILE A 318 0.94 -17.55 -15.32
CA ILE A 318 0.61 -17.11 -13.97
C ILE A 318 0.31 -18.35 -13.13
N GLU A 319 1.07 -18.52 -12.06
CA GLU A 319 0.92 -19.61 -11.10
C GLU A 319 0.42 -19.06 -9.76
N PRO A 320 -0.88 -19.15 -9.47
CA PRO A 320 -1.40 -18.88 -8.14
C PRO A 320 -0.88 -19.90 -7.11
N PRO A 321 -0.79 -19.52 -5.83
CA PRO A 321 -0.40 -20.43 -4.76
C PRO A 321 -1.50 -21.45 -4.39
N ALA A 322 -2.76 -21.17 -4.73
CA ALA A 322 -3.91 -22.01 -4.45
C ALA A 322 -4.61 -22.40 -5.77
N ASP A 323 -5.38 -23.48 -5.73
CA ASP A 323 -6.07 -23.98 -6.91
C ASP A 323 -7.15 -22.99 -7.39
N ILE A 324 -7.27 -22.81 -8.69
CA ILE A 324 -8.19 -21.88 -9.36
C ILE A 324 -9.50 -22.61 -9.64
N ASN A 325 -10.63 -21.95 -9.39
CA ASN A 325 -11.97 -22.40 -9.77
C ASN A 325 -12.49 -21.70 -11.02
N ASP A 326 -12.18 -20.42 -11.18
CA ASP A 326 -12.64 -19.62 -12.31
C ASP A 326 -11.71 -18.44 -12.54
N VAL A 327 -11.65 -17.98 -13.78
CA VAL A 327 -10.91 -16.78 -14.15
C VAL A 327 -11.84 -15.84 -14.90
N CYS A 328 -11.73 -14.54 -14.62
CA CYS A 328 -12.43 -13.49 -15.33
C CYS A 328 -11.43 -12.40 -15.74
N ILE A 329 -11.50 -12.00 -17.00
CA ILE A 329 -10.69 -10.91 -17.54
C ILE A 329 -11.54 -9.64 -17.52
N TYR A 330 -10.93 -8.52 -17.10
CA TYR A 330 -11.54 -7.22 -17.32
C TYR A 330 -11.32 -6.79 -18.78
N LYS A 331 -12.42 -6.59 -19.50
CA LYS A 331 -12.41 -6.30 -20.94
C LYS A 331 -11.43 -5.18 -21.29
N ASP A 332 -10.71 -5.36 -22.39
CA ASP A 332 -9.78 -4.36 -22.96
C ASP A 332 -8.67 -3.89 -22.00
N THR A 333 -8.34 -4.65 -20.96
CA THR A 333 -7.27 -4.31 -20.01
C THR A 333 -6.38 -5.49 -19.66
N GLY A 334 -5.24 -5.21 -19.03
CA GLY A 334 -4.32 -6.23 -18.53
C GLY A 334 -4.72 -6.86 -17.19
N LEU A 335 -5.93 -6.59 -16.67
CA LEU A 335 -6.35 -7.03 -15.34
C LEU A 335 -7.14 -8.35 -15.40
N ILE A 336 -6.66 -9.35 -14.65
CA ILE A 336 -7.21 -10.70 -14.58
C ILE A 336 -7.56 -11.01 -13.12
N PHE A 337 -8.81 -11.39 -12.87
CA PHE A 337 -9.25 -11.90 -11.58
C PHE A 337 -9.36 -13.42 -11.61
N ALA A 338 -8.84 -14.09 -10.59
CA ALA A 338 -8.93 -15.54 -10.42
C ALA A 338 -9.62 -15.85 -9.08
N ALA A 339 -10.76 -16.53 -9.18
CA ALA A 339 -11.40 -17.15 -8.02
C ALA A 339 -10.64 -18.43 -7.68
N CYS A 340 -10.10 -18.51 -6.47
CA CYS A 340 -9.27 -19.61 -6.01
C CYS A 340 -9.88 -20.30 -4.77
N GLU A 341 -9.38 -21.49 -4.45
CA GLU A 341 -9.55 -22.17 -3.16
C GLU A 341 -8.73 -21.50 -2.06
N ALA A 342 -8.86 -20.17 -1.98
CA ALA A 342 -8.25 -19.34 -0.97
C ALA A 342 -9.27 -18.29 -0.54
N SER A 343 -9.04 -17.75 0.65
CA SER A 343 -9.90 -16.70 1.18
C SER A 343 -9.87 -15.44 0.31
N GLU A 344 -8.76 -15.08 -0.33
CA GLU A 344 -8.70 -13.90 -1.22
C GLU A 344 -8.92 -14.29 -2.67
N ILE A 345 -9.58 -13.40 -3.42
CA ILE A 345 -9.63 -13.51 -4.87
C ILE A 345 -8.34 -12.89 -5.42
N ASN A 346 -7.61 -13.68 -6.20
CA ASN A 346 -6.33 -13.22 -6.75
C ASN A 346 -6.58 -12.27 -7.92
N GLY A 347 -5.82 -11.19 -7.98
CA GLY A 347 -5.88 -10.18 -9.02
C GLY A 347 -4.49 -10.01 -9.60
N TYR A 348 -4.36 -10.26 -10.89
CA TYR A 348 -3.12 -10.17 -11.63
C TYR A 348 -3.20 -9.04 -12.65
N PHE A 349 -2.17 -8.21 -12.69
CA PHE A 349 -2.04 -7.16 -13.68
C PHE A 349 -0.84 -7.45 -14.58
N VAL A 350 -1.08 -7.48 -15.89
CA VAL A 350 -0.07 -7.73 -16.93
C VAL A 350 -0.04 -6.52 -17.87
N PRO A 351 0.91 -5.57 -17.68
CA PRO A 351 0.97 -4.35 -18.50
C PRO A 351 1.16 -4.59 -20.00
N SER A 352 1.84 -5.68 -20.37
CA SER A 352 2.06 -6.07 -21.77
C SER A 352 0.81 -6.64 -22.46
N LEU A 353 -0.25 -6.93 -21.69
CA LEU A 353 -1.53 -7.36 -22.25
C LEU A 353 -2.43 -6.18 -22.59
N GLY A 354 -2.38 -5.13 -21.77
CA GLY A 354 -3.15 -3.91 -21.95
C GLY A 354 -2.98 -2.96 -20.77
N PRO A 355 -3.45 -1.71 -20.91
CA PRO A 355 -3.40 -0.72 -19.84
C PRO A 355 -4.26 -1.14 -18.64
N ALA A 356 -4.08 -0.46 -17.51
CA ALA A 356 -4.98 -0.58 -16.36
C ALA A 356 -6.36 0.02 -16.67
N PRO A 357 -7.44 -0.47 -16.03
CA PRO A 357 -8.75 0.12 -16.20
C PRO A 357 -8.80 1.54 -15.62
N ARG A 358 -9.71 2.37 -16.13
CA ARG A 358 -9.85 3.79 -15.75
C ARG A 358 -9.97 4.05 -14.24
N TRP A 359 -10.59 3.12 -13.50
CA TRP A 359 -10.76 3.24 -12.05
C TRP A 359 -9.48 2.87 -11.27
N ALA A 360 -8.55 2.15 -11.89
CA ALA A 360 -7.30 1.70 -11.31
C ALA A 360 -6.06 2.30 -12.00
N ASN A 361 -6.14 3.54 -12.50
CA ASN A 361 -5.01 4.23 -13.15
C ASN A 361 -3.75 4.29 -12.26
N PHE A 362 -3.93 4.31 -10.95
CA PHE A 362 -2.81 4.32 -10.01
C PHE A 362 -1.95 3.05 -10.08
N LEU A 363 -2.47 1.93 -10.60
CA LEU A 363 -1.69 0.71 -10.79
C LEU A 363 -0.57 0.92 -11.79
N GLU A 364 -0.79 1.70 -12.86
CA GLU A 364 0.25 2.02 -13.84
C GLU A 364 1.38 2.81 -13.19
N ASN A 365 1.05 3.87 -12.45
CA ASN A 365 2.04 4.66 -11.71
C ASN A 365 2.85 3.80 -10.73
N ILE A 366 2.19 2.91 -9.97
CA ILE A 366 2.88 2.01 -9.04
C ILE A 366 3.78 1.04 -9.80
N THR A 367 3.32 0.50 -10.94
CA THR A 367 4.16 -0.39 -11.74
C THR A 367 5.35 0.36 -12.33
N GLU A 368 5.16 1.58 -12.84
CA GLU A 368 6.22 2.42 -13.39
C GLU A 368 7.26 2.79 -12.32
N GLU A 369 6.82 3.23 -11.13
CA GLU A 369 7.71 3.44 -9.98
C GLU A 369 8.48 2.17 -9.59
N LEU A 370 7.83 1.01 -9.67
CA LEU A 370 8.47 -0.27 -9.37
C LEU A 370 9.50 -0.67 -10.44
N GLU A 371 9.26 -0.30 -11.71
CA GLU A 371 10.20 -0.48 -12.81
C GLU A 371 11.39 0.48 -12.73
N GLU A 372 11.18 1.73 -12.33
CA GLU A 372 12.25 2.69 -12.07
C GLU A 372 13.11 2.26 -10.88
N SER A 373 12.49 1.82 -9.78
CA SER A 373 13.20 1.40 -8.57
C SER A 373 13.91 0.05 -8.68
N THR A 374 13.59 -0.79 -9.68
CA THR A 374 14.36 -2.02 -9.93
C THR A 374 15.73 -1.76 -10.55
N GLN A 375 16.06 -0.51 -10.92
CA GLN A 375 17.45 -0.10 -11.07
C GLN A 375 18.09 -0.09 -9.67
N VAL A 376 18.47 -1.28 -9.19
CA VAL A 376 19.11 -1.46 -7.90
C VAL A 376 20.30 -0.52 -7.83
N SER A 377 20.15 0.53 -7.03
CA SER A 377 21.21 1.38 -6.52
C SER A 377 22.15 0.49 -5.71
N VAL A 378 23.11 -0.15 -6.40
CA VAL A 378 24.11 -1.12 -5.86
C VAL A 378 24.91 -0.56 -4.65
N TYR A 379 24.72 0.71 -4.31
CA TYR A 379 25.43 1.46 -3.28
C TYR A 379 24.55 1.92 -2.10
N GLU A 380 23.27 1.53 -1.99
CA GLU A 380 22.42 1.98 -0.87
C GLU A 380 22.94 1.55 0.52
N ASP A 381 23.50 0.35 0.62
CA ASP A 381 24.08 -0.17 1.86
C ASP A 381 25.57 0.16 2.02
N TYR A 382 26.15 1.01 1.16
CA TYR A 382 27.56 1.36 1.20
C TYR A 382 27.79 2.82 1.59
N LYS A 383 28.65 3.04 2.59
CA LYS A 383 29.12 4.37 2.97
C LYS A 383 30.46 4.67 2.31
N PHE A 384 30.58 5.83 1.68
CA PHE A 384 31.86 6.35 1.21
C PHE A 384 32.69 6.85 2.41
N VAL A 385 33.93 6.38 2.49
CA VAL A 385 34.87 6.67 3.57
C VAL A 385 36.19 7.10 2.93
N THR A 386 36.73 8.24 3.37
CA THR A 386 38.05 8.71 2.91
C THR A 386 39.16 7.88 3.55
N THR A 387 40.38 7.93 3.00
CA THR A 387 41.54 7.25 3.60
C THR A 387 41.76 7.66 5.05
N HIS A 388 41.62 8.96 5.36
CA HIS A 388 41.76 9.49 6.72
C HIS A 388 40.66 8.96 7.66
N ASP A 389 39.42 8.89 7.21
CA ASP A 389 38.33 8.34 8.03
C ASP A 389 38.56 6.84 8.33
N LEU A 390 39.10 6.10 7.37
CA LEU A 390 39.44 4.68 7.52
C LEU A 390 40.56 4.45 8.55
N GLU A 391 41.55 5.33 8.57
CA GLU A 391 42.62 5.38 9.59
C GLU A 391 42.05 5.68 10.98
N SER A 392 41.15 6.67 11.08
CA SER A 392 40.53 7.06 12.36
C SER A 392 39.69 5.95 13.01
N ILE A 393 39.15 5.04 12.19
CA ILE A 393 38.31 3.92 12.63
C ILE A 393 39.16 2.64 12.85
N GLY A 394 40.43 2.65 12.44
CA GLY A 394 41.35 1.52 12.61
C GLY A 394 41.15 0.37 11.61
N LEU A 395 40.56 0.66 10.44
CA LEU A 395 40.22 -0.36 9.41
C LEU A 395 41.21 -0.41 8.23
N GLU A 396 42.41 0.16 8.37
CA GLU A 396 43.43 0.20 7.31
C GLU A 396 43.87 -1.19 6.82
N HIS A 397 43.86 -2.18 7.72
CA HIS A 397 44.21 -3.57 7.41
C HIS A 397 43.26 -4.23 6.39
N LEU A 398 42.08 -3.63 6.13
CA LEU A 398 41.13 -4.12 5.14
C LEU A 398 41.39 -3.58 3.73
N VAL A 399 42.34 -2.66 3.55
CA VAL A 399 42.72 -2.12 2.23
C VAL A 399 43.30 -3.25 1.38
N GLY A 400 42.67 -3.53 0.23
CA GLY A 400 43.01 -4.64 -0.66
C GLY A 400 42.16 -5.90 -0.48
N SER A 401 41.29 -5.95 0.53
CA SER A 401 40.28 -7.00 0.67
C SER A 401 38.99 -6.68 -0.09
N ASN A 402 38.19 -7.70 -0.43
CA ASN A 402 36.89 -7.51 -1.11
C ASN A 402 35.84 -6.73 -0.28
N LEU A 403 36.12 -6.43 0.99
CA LEU A 403 35.21 -5.70 1.89
C LEU A 403 35.23 -4.18 1.66
N LEU A 404 36.34 -3.64 1.14
CA LEU A 404 36.48 -2.23 0.77
C LEU A 404 36.54 -2.12 -0.75
N LYS A 405 35.55 -1.45 -1.35
CA LYS A 405 35.56 -1.19 -2.80
C LYS A 405 36.23 0.16 -3.06
N PRO A 406 37.38 0.23 -3.76
CA PRO A 406 38.03 1.49 -4.05
C PRO A 406 37.16 2.33 -4.99
N TYR A 407 37.01 3.62 -4.69
CA TYR A 407 36.28 4.56 -5.54
C TYR A 407 36.89 5.96 -5.46
N MET A 408 37.33 6.49 -6.61
CA MET A 408 38.00 7.78 -6.74
C MET A 408 39.19 7.93 -5.76
N HIS A 409 38.97 8.59 -4.61
CA HIS A 409 39.97 8.92 -3.59
C HIS A 409 39.62 8.33 -2.20
N GLY A 410 38.76 7.33 -2.15
CA GLY A 410 38.36 6.66 -0.92
C GLY A 410 37.86 5.25 -1.17
N PHE A 411 37.07 4.74 -0.24
CA PHE A 411 36.54 3.39 -0.27
C PHE A 411 35.05 3.38 0.09
N PHE A 412 34.30 2.51 -0.58
CA PHE A 412 32.96 2.12 -0.15
C PHE A 412 33.06 0.93 0.81
N ILE A 413 32.53 1.09 2.01
CA ILE A 413 32.40 0.07 3.04
C ILE A 413 30.92 -0.20 3.31
N ASP A 414 30.56 -1.43 3.64
CA ASP A 414 29.19 -1.78 4.06
C ASP A 414 28.83 -1.00 5.35
N LEU A 415 27.66 -0.36 5.36
CA LEU A 415 27.16 0.49 6.44
C LEU A 415 27.20 -0.23 7.79
N ARG A 416 26.84 -1.52 7.83
CA ARG A 416 26.82 -2.31 9.06
C ARG A 416 28.21 -2.49 9.66
N LEU A 417 29.21 -2.70 8.79
CA LEU A 417 30.60 -2.85 9.21
C LEU A 417 31.15 -1.51 9.71
N TYR A 418 30.82 -0.42 9.02
CA TYR A 418 31.21 0.93 9.42
C TYR A 418 30.62 1.33 10.79
N GLU A 419 29.33 1.08 11.03
CA GLU A 419 28.68 1.41 12.31
C GLU A 419 29.27 0.64 13.48
N ARG A 420 29.52 -0.66 13.29
CA ARG A 420 30.18 -1.49 14.31
C ARG A 420 31.59 -0.99 14.61
N ALA A 421 32.37 -0.69 13.58
CA ALA A 421 33.73 -0.21 13.77
C ALA A 421 33.75 1.19 14.41
N LYS A 422 32.84 2.08 14.03
CA LYS A 422 32.70 3.42 14.64
C LYS A 422 32.29 3.34 16.12
N ALA A 423 31.41 2.40 16.49
CA ALA A 423 31.01 2.20 17.88
C ALA A 423 32.16 1.66 18.75
N VAL A 424 33.01 0.80 18.18
CA VAL A 424 34.21 0.27 18.87
C VAL A 424 35.29 1.35 18.99
N ALA A 425 35.50 2.15 17.94
CA ALA A 425 36.52 3.20 17.92
C ALA A 425 36.22 4.34 18.90
N ASN A 426 34.94 4.69 19.12
CA ASN A 426 34.56 5.79 20.02
C ASN A 426 33.57 5.37 21.12
N PRO A 427 34.01 4.67 22.18
CA PRO A 427 33.16 4.27 23.31
C PRO A 427 32.61 5.45 24.13
N PHE A 428 33.31 6.60 24.15
CA PHE A 428 32.98 7.76 24.98
C PHE A 428 32.19 8.88 24.27
N ALA A 429 31.85 8.69 22.99
CA ALA A 429 31.20 9.74 22.19
C ALA A 429 29.87 10.25 22.78
N TYR A 430 29.15 9.40 23.51
CA TYR A 430 27.89 9.79 24.17
C TYR A 430 28.12 10.73 25.37
N ASP A 431 29.16 10.48 26.16
CA ASP A 431 29.49 11.28 27.34
C ASP A 431 30.10 12.63 26.94
N GLU A 432 30.94 12.64 25.90
CA GLU A 432 31.47 13.88 25.31
C GLU A 432 30.38 14.73 24.65
N TYR A 433 29.43 14.10 23.95
CA TYR A 433 28.28 14.82 23.40
C TYR A 433 27.44 15.47 24.51
N ARG A 434 27.25 14.76 25.63
CA ARG A 434 26.52 15.27 26.80
C ARG A 434 27.26 16.43 27.48
N SER A 435 28.57 16.33 27.69
CA SER A 435 29.35 17.40 28.31
C SER A 435 29.38 18.66 27.45
N ASN A 436 29.52 18.51 26.13
CA ASN A 436 29.47 19.62 25.17
C ASN A 436 28.09 20.30 25.12
N GLN A 437 27.01 19.52 25.18
CA GLN A 437 25.64 20.07 25.30
C GLN A 437 25.45 20.89 26.58
N ILE A 438 25.98 20.40 27.71
CA ILE A 438 25.93 21.12 29.00
C ILE A 438 26.74 22.41 28.93
N GLN A 439 27.97 22.37 28.39
CA GLN A 439 28.80 23.56 28.23
C GLN A 439 28.16 24.60 27.32
N ASN A 440 27.58 24.18 26.19
CA ASN A 440 26.88 25.08 25.28
C ASN A 440 25.66 25.73 25.94
N LYS A 441 24.96 25.00 26.81
CA LYS A 441 23.83 25.53 27.58
C LYS A 441 24.29 26.56 28.63
N ILE A 442 25.42 26.29 29.30
CA ILE A 442 26.06 27.24 30.23
C ILE A 442 26.53 28.50 29.49
N HIS A 443 27.12 28.36 28.31
CA HIS A 443 27.62 29.50 27.52
C HIS A 443 26.49 30.42 27.07
N LYS A 444 25.37 29.85 26.58
CA LYS A 444 24.16 30.61 26.22
C LYS A 444 23.57 31.37 27.41
N GLN A 445 23.59 30.78 28.61
CA GLN A 445 23.15 31.45 29.84
C GLN A 445 24.11 32.58 30.27
N ARG A 446 25.42 32.44 30.00
CA ARG A 446 26.41 33.50 30.30
C ARG A 446 26.32 34.68 29.32
N GLU A 447 26.06 34.42 28.04
CA GLU A 447 25.90 35.47 27.02
C GLU A 447 24.72 36.42 27.29
N SER A 448 23.62 35.93 27.87
CA SER A 448 22.49 36.78 28.27
C SER A 448 22.81 37.69 29.45
N ARG A 449 23.80 37.35 30.29
CA ARG A 449 24.09 38.06 31.55
C ARG A 449 25.11 39.20 31.40
N ILE A 450 25.90 39.23 30.30
CA ILE A 450 27.07 40.13 30.17
C ILE A 450 26.80 41.40 29.33
N ARG A 451 25.63 41.54 28.68
CA ARG A 451 25.33 42.73 27.84
C ARG A 451 25.04 44.04 28.60
N THR A 452 25.00 44.04 29.93
CA THR A 452 24.74 45.25 30.74
C THR A 452 25.95 46.17 30.91
N ALA A 453 27.16 45.75 30.53
CA ALA A 453 28.38 46.54 30.71
C ALA A 453 28.61 47.65 29.65
N ALA A 454 27.81 47.70 28.57
CA ALA A 454 28.11 48.55 27.41
C ALA A 454 27.57 50.00 27.49
N ASN A 455 26.69 50.34 28.43
CA ASN A 455 26.03 51.66 28.51
C ASN A 455 26.22 52.35 29.88
N LEU A 456 27.46 52.50 30.35
CA LEU A 456 27.77 53.32 31.53
C LEU A 456 28.15 54.75 31.11
N PRO A 457 27.49 55.81 31.63
CA PRO A 457 27.86 57.20 31.36
C PRO A 457 29.24 57.55 31.93
N LYS A 458 29.94 58.51 31.32
CA LYS A 458 31.32 58.87 31.68
C LYS A 458 31.43 59.60 33.02
N ILE A 459 30.43 60.39 33.41
CA ILE A 459 30.40 61.21 34.63
C ILE A 459 29.42 60.57 35.62
N ASN A 460 29.74 60.60 36.92
CA ASN A 460 28.95 59.97 37.99
C ASN A 460 28.71 58.44 37.81
N LYS A 461 29.75 57.70 37.38
CA LYS A 461 29.72 56.24 37.16
C LYS A 461 29.18 55.44 38.36
N LYS A 462 29.56 55.82 39.58
CA LYS A 462 29.13 55.14 40.82
C LYS A 462 27.63 55.31 41.08
N LEU A 463 27.08 56.48 40.76
CA LEU A 463 25.64 56.76 40.90
C LEU A 463 24.84 56.01 39.84
N ALA A 464 25.33 55.98 38.59
CA ALA A 464 24.73 55.18 37.52
C ALA A 464 24.77 53.67 37.80
N MET A 465 25.87 53.13 38.36
CA MET A 465 25.96 51.73 38.80
C MET A 465 24.97 51.43 39.92
N ARG A 466 24.85 52.29 40.93
CA ARG A 466 23.89 52.11 42.04
C ARG A 466 22.44 52.11 41.55
N LEU A 467 22.11 52.98 40.60
CA LEU A 467 20.80 53.02 39.96
C LEU A 467 20.54 51.80 39.04
N LEU A 468 21.58 51.19 38.46
CA LEU A 468 21.45 49.94 37.69
C LEU A 468 21.29 48.72 38.59
N ASP A 469 22.00 48.66 39.72
CA ASP A 469 21.85 47.60 40.72
C ASP A 469 20.46 47.64 41.38
N ASP A 470 19.95 48.84 41.67
CA ASP A 470 18.58 49.06 42.17
C ASP A 470 17.50 48.70 41.10
N LYS A 471 17.85 48.67 39.80
CA LYS A 471 17.00 48.10 38.74
C LYS A 471 17.12 46.58 38.63
N GLY A 472 18.34 46.04 38.74
CA GLY A 472 18.60 44.60 38.61
C GLY A 472 17.87 43.78 39.68
N THR A 473 17.78 44.32 40.89
CA THR A 473 17.04 43.72 42.01
C THR A 473 15.53 43.59 41.76
N GLN A 474 14.91 44.40 40.89
CA GLN A 474 13.50 44.20 40.48
C GLN A 474 13.29 42.95 39.63
N ASN A 475 14.21 42.65 38.70
CA ASN A 475 14.03 41.54 37.75
C ASN A 475 14.30 40.17 38.37
N GLU A 476 15.15 40.10 39.40
CA GLU A 476 15.41 38.87 40.14
C GLU A 476 14.22 38.52 41.08
N GLU A 477 13.60 39.52 41.74
CA GLU A 477 12.45 39.32 42.63
C GLU A 477 11.11 39.08 41.88
N GLU A 478 10.95 39.54 40.63
CA GLU A 478 9.75 39.23 39.83
C GLU A 478 9.66 37.76 39.39
N ASN A 479 10.79 37.08 39.20
CA ASN A 479 10.81 35.64 38.85
C ASN A 479 10.58 34.70 40.04
N GLU A 480 10.74 35.17 41.28
CA GLU A 480 10.53 34.37 42.50
C GLU A 480 9.10 34.44 43.06
N THR A 481 8.20 35.24 42.46
CA THR A 481 6.82 35.44 42.96
C THR A 481 5.74 34.54 42.33
N ASN A 482 6.15 33.49 41.59
CA ASN A 482 5.22 32.47 41.06
C ASN A 482 5.13 31.20 41.92
N ASP A 483 5.80 31.12 43.07
CA ASP A 483 5.62 30.02 44.04
C ASP A 483 4.95 30.53 45.32
N GLU A 484 3.93 29.79 45.74
CA GLU A 484 2.93 30.16 46.74
C GLU A 484 3.44 30.25 48.20
N PHE A 485 2.72 31.09 48.97
CA PHE A 485 2.53 31.08 50.44
C PHE A 485 3.52 31.85 51.34
N GLY A 486 3.01 32.87 52.04
CA GLY A 486 3.65 33.42 53.25
C GLY A 486 3.53 34.93 53.43
N THR A 487 2.48 35.37 54.12
CA THR A 487 2.27 36.75 54.57
C THR A 487 3.29 37.17 55.63
N THR A 488 4.21 38.08 55.30
CA THR A 488 4.72 39.21 56.13
C THR A 488 5.93 39.88 55.45
N ASP A 489 5.73 41.03 54.77
CA ASP A 489 6.69 42.16 54.64
C ASP A 489 6.30 43.20 53.55
N THR A 490 5.01 43.54 53.43
CA THR A 490 4.48 44.44 52.39
C THR A 490 5.00 45.89 52.45
N LYS A 491 5.59 46.33 53.58
CA LYS A 491 6.11 47.71 53.76
C LYS A 491 7.57 47.92 53.31
N LYS A 492 8.42 46.88 53.26
CA LYS A 492 9.79 47.02 52.73
C LYS A 492 9.81 46.93 51.20
N LEU A 493 9.00 46.02 50.65
CA LEU A 493 8.83 45.79 49.20
C LEU A 493 8.23 47.00 48.46
N SER A 494 7.35 47.78 49.07
CA SER A 494 6.80 49.01 48.46
C SER A 494 7.83 50.13 48.36
N LYS A 495 8.69 50.27 49.37
CA LYS A 495 9.72 51.32 49.44
C LYS A 495 10.91 51.06 48.50
N SER A 496 11.25 49.80 48.22
CA SER A 496 12.24 49.44 47.20
C SER A 496 11.67 49.62 45.78
N LYS A 497 10.40 49.23 45.56
CA LYS A 497 9.70 49.43 44.27
C LYS A 497 9.57 50.91 43.87
N GLU A 498 9.30 51.82 44.82
CA GLU A 498 9.28 53.26 44.54
C GLU A 498 10.66 53.80 44.16
N LYS A 499 11.73 53.35 44.85
CA LYS A 499 13.11 53.76 44.55
C LYS A 499 13.59 53.30 43.17
N ALA A 500 13.28 52.06 42.80
CA ALA A 500 13.65 51.53 41.49
C ALA A 500 12.88 52.19 40.34
N LYS A 501 11.60 52.53 40.53
CA LYS A 501 10.82 53.34 39.56
C LYS A 501 11.35 54.77 39.43
N MET A 502 11.74 55.40 40.54
CA MET A 502 12.43 56.69 40.51
C MET A 502 13.78 56.59 39.78
N ALA A 503 14.54 55.52 40.00
CA ALA A 503 15.81 55.27 39.33
C ALA A 503 15.67 55.05 37.82
N ASP A 504 14.61 54.36 37.37
CA ASP A 504 14.33 54.16 35.95
C ASP A 504 13.90 55.45 35.25
N ASN A 505 13.10 56.28 35.94
CA ASN A 505 12.77 57.62 35.45
C ASN A 505 14.00 58.52 35.38
N LEU A 506 14.90 58.52 36.37
CA LEU A 506 16.12 59.34 36.37
C LEU A 506 17.11 58.99 35.25
N LEU A 507 17.19 57.71 34.86
CA LEU A 507 18.09 57.24 33.81
C LEU A 507 17.53 57.44 32.38
N LYS A 508 16.21 57.57 32.23
CA LYS A 508 15.53 57.70 30.91
C LYS A 508 15.00 59.11 30.62
N ASP A 509 14.77 59.94 31.63
CA ASP A 509 14.22 61.29 31.47
C ASP A 509 15.26 62.25 30.89
N SER A 510 14.92 62.88 29.77
CA SER A 510 15.78 63.79 29.02
C SER A 510 16.21 65.02 29.83
N ARG A 511 15.45 65.41 30.87
CA ARG A 511 15.77 66.54 31.75
C ARG A 511 16.96 66.28 32.68
N PHE A 512 17.28 65.01 32.95
CA PHE A 512 18.38 64.61 33.84
C PHE A 512 19.60 64.08 33.08
N ALA A 513 19.57 64.10 31.74
CA ALA A 513 20.71 63.72 30.91
C ALA A 513 21.94 64.61 31.19
N GLU A 514 21.72 65.89 31.50
CA GLU A 514 22.79 66.84 31.85
C GLU A 514 23.53 66.44 33.14
N LEU A 515 22.90 65.74 34.08
CA LEU A 515 23.50 65.27 35.34
C LEU A 515 24.56 64.17 35.12
N PHE A 516 24.50 63.48 33.98
CA PHE A 516 25.43 62.42 33.60
C PHE A 516 26.37 62.81 32.45
N ALA A 517 26.25 64.05 31.94
CA ALA A 517 27.01 64.57 30.80
C ALA A 517 27.85 65.83 31.13
N ASN A 518 27.42 66.65 32.09
CA ASN A 518 28.13 67.88 32.46
C ASN A 518 29.11 67.66 33.63
N PRO A 519 30.38 68.09 33.51
CA PRO A 519 31.40 67.89 34.54
C PRO A 519 31.17 68.73 35.81
N GLU A 520 30.40 69.82 35.75
CA GLU A 520 30.06 70.63 36.93
C GLU A 520 29.16 69.90 37.94
N PHE A 521 28.49 68.81 37.53
CA PHE A 521 27.67 67.97 38.41
C PHE A 521 28.41 66.73 38.92
N GLU A 522 29.73 66.66 38.74
CA GLU A 522 30.55 65.58 39.31
C GLU A 522 30.54 65.66 40.84
N VAL A 523 30.09 64.57 41.48
CA VAL A 523 30.06 64.49 42.94
C VAL A 523 31.46 64.14 43.44
N ASP A 524 32.18 65.13 43.95
CA ASP A 524 33.48 64.93 44.58
C ASP A 524 33.32 64.44 46.04
N GLU A 525 33.53 63.13 46.22
CA GLU A 525 33.50 62.45 47.52
C GLU A 525 34.61 62.94 48.49
N GLU A 526 35.64 63.66 48.00
CA GLU A 526 36.72 64.17 48.84
C GLU A 526 36.46 65.58 49.39
N SER A 527 35.50 66.31 48.83
CA SER A 527 35.10 67.65 49.27
C SER A 527 34.66 67.67 50.74
N THR A 528 34.96 68.77 51.44
CA THR A 528 34.62 68.96 52.87
C THR A 528 33.11 68.99 53.08
N GLU A 529 32.37 69.57 52.13
CA GLU A 529 30.91 69.67 52.15
C GLU A 529 30.23 68.30 52.05
N TYR A 530 30.72 67.41 51.18
CA TYR A 530 30.19 66.04 51.05
C TYR A 530 30.41 65.22 52.33
N LYS A 531 31.59 65.33 52.94
CA LYS A 531 31.94 64.63 54.19
C LYS A 531 31.09 65.09 55.39
N LEU A 532 30.68 66.37 55.42
CA LEU A 532 29.78 66.93 56.43
C LEU A 532 28.34 66.41 56.29
N LEU A 533 27.84 66.27 55.07
CA LEU A 533 26.48 65.78 54.78
C LEU A 533 26.35 64.25 54.92
N HIS A 534 27.44 63.50 54.76
CA HIS A 534 27.44 62.04 54.87
C HIS A 534 28.46 61.49 55.91
N PRO A 535 28.27 61.76 57.23
CA PRO A 535 29.21 61.35 58.28
C PRO A 535 29.43 59.83 58.41
N THR A 536 28.51 59.02 57.87
CA THR A 536 28.53 57.55 58.00
C THR A 536 29.18 56.82 56.81
N GLU A 537 29.40 57.49 55.68
CA GLU A 537 29.99 56.85 54.49
C GLU A 537 31.51 56.65 54.65
N SER A 538 32.20 57.56 55.34
CA SER A 538 33.62 57.41 55.71
C SER A 538 33.87 56.15 56.56
N LEU A 539 32.99 55.88 57.53
CA LEU A 539 33.01 54.66 58.35
C LEU A 539 32.74 53.38 57.54
N LYS A 540 31.87 53.44 56.52
CA LYS A 540 31.61 52.29 55.64
C LYS A 540 32.78 51.99 54.71
N LYS A 541 33.47 53.03 54.20
CA LYS A 541 34.65 52.88 53.34
C LYS A 541 35.79 52.19 54.08
N LEU A 542 36.10 52.64 55.30
CA LEU A 542 37.06 51.98 56.21
C LEU A 542 36.72 50.51 56.48
N ARG A 543 35.43 50.20 56.67
CA ARG A 543 34.96 48.82 56.93
C ARG A 543 35.05 47.92 55.69
N LYS A 544 34.97 48.49 54.48
CA LYS A 544 35.04 47.78 53.20
C LYS A 544 36.49 47.48 52.81
N GLU A 545 37.39 48.43 53.01
CA GLU A 545 38.84 48.24 52.85
C GLU A 545 39.36 47.17 53.81
N ALA A 546 38.90 47.16 55.06
CA ALA A 546 39.22 46.12 56.03
C ALA A 546 38.70 44.71 55.65
N LYS A 547 37.62 44.61 54.85
CA LYS A 547 37.09 43.34 54.35
C LYS A 547 37.85 42.84 53.11
N GLN A 548 38.27 43.73 52.21
CA GLN A 548 39.08 43.35 51.04
C GLN A 548 40.47 42.85 51.43
N ALA A 549 41.11 43.48 52.44
CA ALA A 549 42.38 43.00 52.97
C ALA A 549 42.31 41.59 53.57
N LYS A 550 41.15 41.19 54.14
CA LYS A 550 40.91 39.83 54.65
C LYS A 550 40.63 38.79 53.56
N PHE A 551 40.24 39.22 52.36
CA PHE A 551 39.91 38.33 51.25
C PHE A 551 41.13 38.01 50.39
N SER A 552 42.07 38.96 50.22
CA SER A 552 43.33 38.67 49.52
C SER A 552 44.24 37.74 50.33
N SER A 553 44.27 37.89 51.66
CA SER A 553 45.05 37.00 52.54
C SER A 553 44.51 35.56 52.60
N ARG A 554 43.28 35.31 52.13
CA ARG A 554 42.66 33.97 52.12
C ARG A 554 42.83 33.26 50.77
N ALA A 555 43.16 34.00 49.71
CA ALA A 555 43.37 33.46 48.37
C ALA A 555 44.81 32.96 48.14
N GLU A 556 45.78 33.41 48.94
CA GLU A 556 47.18 32.93 48.87
C GLU A 556 47.38 31.59 49.62
N ASP A 557 46.49 31.21 50.55
CA ASP A 557 46.56 29.93 51.28
C ASP A 557 45.99 28.74 50.48
N ASP A 558 45.13 28.99 49.47
CA ASP A 558 44.40 27.94 48.72
C ASP A 558 45.17 27.42 47.48
N SER A 559 46.34 27.98 47.15
CA SER A 559 47.13 27.58 45.97
C SER A 559 48.28 26.61 46.24
N SER A 560 48.41 26.07 47.45
CA SER A 560 49.54 25.22 47.86
C SER A 560 49.19 23.78 48.24
N GLU A 561 47.95 23.31 48.05
CA GLU A 561 47.52 21.95 48.46
C GLU A 561 47.21 20.96 47.32
N GLU A 562 47.53 21.27 46.06
CA GLU A 562 47.32 20.33 44.93
C GLU A 562 48.63 19.96 44.19
N GLU A 563 49.63 19.44 44.90
CA GLU A 563 50.64 18.55 44.31
C GLU A 563 51.10 17.54 45.36
N TYR A 564 50.56 16.31 45.33
CA TYR A 564 51.26 15.04 45.62
C TYR A 564 50.44 13.83 45.19
#